data_AF-A0A7C4VGH7-F1
#
_entry.id   AF-A0A7C4VGH7-F1
#
_cell.length_a   1.000
_cell.length_b   1.000
_cell.length_c   1.000
_cell.angle_alpha   90.00
_cell.angle_beta   90.00
_cell.angle_gamma   90.00
#
_symmetry.space_group_name_H-M   'P 1'
#
loop_
_entity.id
_entity.type
_entity.pdbx_description
1 polymer ?
#
loop_
_entity_poly.entity_id
_entity_poly.type
_entity_poly.pdbx_seq_one_letter_code
_entity_poly.pdbx_strand_id
1 'polypeptide(L)'
;MSSLIMTAQSRAQNGTVVIGIDDVHPESSKDGSDCGGDLDKGALGLLENFLQRYRNVKATLFVTPCHMLLPQALGVERLHKIARSILGNIADPIFYRFFIKTFEPSKYDIEKSKAFNLYLANLVEKGQVEVGIHGCYHFHNIPPYPSEFKYLNEHEALRRIKIAVNKFNRARIPFVKGFAPPGWVSIEHS
;
A
#
# COMPACT_ATOMS: atom_id res chain seq x y z
N MET A 1 -35.19 56.34 -3.87
CA MET A 1 -35.32 54.89 -4.13
C MET A 1 -33.97 54.40 -4.60
N SER A 2 -33.20 53.74 -3.74
CA SER A 2 -31.91 53.15 -4.10
C SER A 2 -31.96 51.68 -3.73
N SER A 3 -32.02 50.81 -4.74
CA SER A 3 -31.98 49.35 -4.55
C SER A 3 -30.52 48.91 -4.53
N LEU A 4 -30.01 48.57 -3.36
CA LEU A 4 -28.75 47.83 -3.23
C LEU A 4 -29.00 46.40 -3.70
N ILE A 5 -28.48 46.04 -4.87
CA ILE A 5 -28.35 44.64 -5.29
C ILE A 5 -27.12 44.10 -4.55
N MET A 6 -27.35 43.36 -3.48
CA MET A 6 -26.31 42.59 -2.81
C MET A 6 -26.14 41.28 -3.61
N THR A 7 -25.19 41.26 -4.55
CA THR A 7 -24.72 40.02 -5.16
C THR A 7 -23.93 39.25 -4.12
N ALA A 8 -24.54 38.22 -3.54
CA ALA A 8 -23.84 37.21 -2.77
C ALA A 8 -22.90 36.44 -3.70
N GLN A 9 -21.66 36.90 -3.82
CA GLN A 9 -20.57 36.06 -4.33
C GLN A 9 -20.41 34.89 -3.36
N SER A 10 -20.91 33.71 -3.74
CA SER A 10 -20.54 32.48 -3.07
C SER A 10 -19.03 32.33 -3.19
N ARG A 11 -18.30 32.46 -2.07
CA ARG A 11 -16.91 32.04 -2.00
C ARG A 11 -16.88 30.55 -2.30
N ALA A 12 -16.50 30.17 -3.52
CA ALA A 12 -16.16 28.80 -3.82
C ALA A 12 -15.06 28.39 -2.84
N GLN A 13 -15.35 27.48 -1.92
CA GLN A 13 -14.30 26.85 -1.13
C GLN A 13 -13.47 26.03 -2.10
N ASN A 14 -12.22 26.44 -2.32
CA ASN A 14 -11.26 25.64 -3.08
C ASN A 14 -10.94 24.37 -2.29
N GLY A 15 -11.70 23.30 -2.55
CA GLY A 15 -11.41 21.97 -2.02
C GLY A 15 -10.24 21.34 -2.78
N THR A 16 -9.28 20.77 -2.06
CA THR A 16 -8.24 19.93 -2.64
C THR A 16 -8.61 18.47 -2.41
N VAL A 17 -8.68 17.69 -3.48
CA VAL A 17 -8.87 16.23 -3.40
C VAL A 17 -7.52 15.58 -3.62
N VAL A 18 -7.13 14.75 -2.65
CA VAL A 18 -5.93 13.91 -2.73
C VAL A 18 -6.39 12.46 -2.68
N ILE A 19 -5.94 11.67 -3.65
CA ILE A 19 -6.30 10.25 -3.75
C ILE A 19 -5.09 9.42 -3.32
N GLY A 20 -5.23 8.61 -2.27
CA GLY A 20 -4.25 7.59 -1.90
C GLY A 20 -4.70 6.23 -2.42
N ILE A 21 -3.79 5.47 -3.02
CA ILE A 21 -4.04 4.10 -3.48
C ILE A 21 -3.00 3.20 -2.83
N ASP A 22 -3.47 2.31 -1.96
CA ASP A 22 -2.66 1.34 -1.25
C ASP A 22 -2.48 0.05 -2.05
N ASP A 23 -1.66 -0.85 -1.54
CA ASP A 23 -1.40 -2.18 -2.12
C ASP A 23 -0.88 -2.20 -3.55
N VAL A 24 -0.23 -1.12 -4.01
CA VAL A 24 0.35 -1.09 -5.35
C VAL A 24 1.61 -1.95 -5.38
N HIS A 25 1.65 -2.99 -6.21
CA HIS A 25 2.81 -3.87 -6.35
C HIS A 25 2.79 -4.64 -7.69
N PRO A 26 3.89 -5.32 -8.08
CA PRO A 26 3.99 -5.97 -9.39
C PRO A 26 3.03 -7.14 -9.70
N GLU A 27 2.04 -7.42 -8.85
CA GLU A 27 1.09 -8.50 -9.10
C GLU A 27 0.17 -8.18 -10.29
N SER A 28 0.05 -9.14 -11.21
CA SER A 28 -0.69 -9.02 -12.46
C SER A 28 -1.97 -9.85 -12.42
N SER A 29 -2.95 -9.56 -13.30
CA SER A 29 -4.19 -10.37 -13.36
C SER A 29 -3.93 -11.86 -13.63
N LYS A 30 -2.77 -12.22 -14.20
CA LYS A 30 -2.34 -13.62 -14.39
C LYS A 30 -2.05 -14.35 -13.08
N ASP A 31 -1.73 -13.61 -12.01
CA ASP A 31 -1.52 -14.12 -10.67
C ASP A 31 -2.82 -14.21 -9.84
N GLY A 32 -3.91 -13.61 -10.33
CA GLY A 32 -5.23 -13.64 -9.73
C GLY A 32 -5.82 -12.27 -9.40
N SER A 33 -4.99 -11.22 -9.33
CA SER A 33 -5.40 -9.84 -9.06
C SER A 33 -4.45 -8.87 -9.75
N ASP A 34 -4.94 -7.78 -10.34
CA ASP A 34 -4.03 -6.73 -10.84
C ASP A 34 -3.86 -5.63 -9.79
N CYS A 35 -2.69 -5.64 -9.14
CA CYS A 35 -2.28 -4.61 -8.19
C CYS A 35 -1.28 -3.62 -8.80
N GLY A 36 -1.15 -3.62 -10.13
CA GLY A 36 -0.27 -2.76 -10.91
C GLY A 36 0.65 -3.51 -11.87
N GLY A 37 0.63 -4.84 -11.87
CA GLY A 37 1.44 -5.68 -12.76
C GLY A 37 1.01 -5.64 -14.24
N ASP A 38 -0.25 -5.30 -14.53
CA ASP A 38 -0.73 -5.17 -15.92
C ASP A 38 -0.45 -3.80 -16.55
N LEU A 39 0.16 -2.88 -15.79
CA LEU A 39 0.64 -1.57 -16.24
C LEU A 39 -0.48 -0.72 -16.90
N ASP A 40 -0.27 -0.27 -18.14
CA ASP A 40 -1.19 0.55 -18.92
C ASP A 40 -2.47 -0.17 -19.34
N LYS A 41 -2.46 -1.51 -19.29
CA LYS A 41 -3.62 -2.35 -19.62
C LYS A 41 -4.45 -2.72 -18.40
N GLY A 42 -3.98 -2.33 -17.22
CA GLY A 42 -4.55 -2.69 -15.93
C GLY A 42 -5.16 -1.53 -15.16
N ALA A 43 -5.29 -1.71 -13.85
CA ALA A 43 -5.80 -0.75 -12.89
C ALA A 43 -5.01 0.57 -12.91
N LEU A 44 -3.68 0.51 -13.08
CA LEU A 44 -2.87 1.73 -13.18
C LEU A 44 -3.12 2.48 -14.50
N GLY A 45 -3.36 1.79 -15.60
CA GLY A 45 -3.78 2.41 -16.86
C GLY A 45 -5.15 3.10 -16.76
N LEU A 46 -6.09 2.48 -16.05
CA LEU A 46 -7.40 3.10 -15.75
C LEU A 46 -7.22 4.37 -14.91
N LEU A 47 -6.37 4.34 -13.89
CA LEU A 47 -6.02 5.52 -13.10
C LEU A 47 -5.36 6.60 -13.95
N GLU A 48 -4.41 6.23 -14.80
CA GLU A 48 -3.73 7.17 -15.68
C GLU A 48 -4.74 7.90 -16.58
N ASN A 49 -5.65 7.16 -17.22
CA ASN A 49 -6.71 7.74 -18.04
C ASN A 49 -7.62 8.68 -17.25
N PHE A 50 -7.95 8.32 -16.01
CA PHE A 50 -8.73 9.16 -15.10
C PHE A 50 -7.99 10.47 -14.79
N LEU A 51 -6.71 10.41 -14.43
CA LEU A 51 -5.91 11.58 -14.10
C LEU A 51 -5.71 12.49 -15.33
N GLN A 52 -5.51 11.93 -16.52
CA GLN A 52 -5.42 12.71 -17.75
C GLN A 52 -6.72 13.47 -18.06
N ARG A 53 -7.88 12.88 -17.75
CA ARG A 53 -9.19 13.53 -17.89
C ARG A 53 -9.39 14.67 -16.88
N TYR A 54 -8.91 14.52 -15.65
CA TYR A 54 -9.09 15.48 -14.57
C TYR A 54 -7.75 16.08 -14.11
N ARG A 55 -7.30 17.11 -14.83
CA ARG A 55 -5.96 17.73 -14.66
C ARG A 55 -5.69 18.36 -13.29
N ASN A 56 -6.74 18.64 -12.51
CA ASN A 56 -6.65 19.20 -11.17
C ASN A 56 -6.60 18.14 -10.06
N VAL A 57 -6.58 16.85 -10.40
CA VAL A 57 -6.49 15.75 -9.45
C VAL A 57 -5.07 15.19 -9.41
N LYS A 58 -4.59 14.92 -8.20
CA LYS A 58 -3.34 14.22 -7.94
C LYS A 58 -3.60 12.93 -7.17
N ALA A 59 -2.78 11.92 -7.43
CA ALA A 59 -2.82 10.66 -6.70
C ALA A 59 -1.45 10.32 -6.12
N THR A 60 -1.45 9.65 -4.97
CA THR A 60 -0.26 9.03 -4.37
C THR A 60 -0.45 7.51 -4.42
N LEU A 61 0.47 6.82 -5.10
CA LEU A 61 0.53 5.37 -5.13
C LEU A 61 1.41 4.90 -3.98
N PHE A 62 0.84 4.22 -2.99
CA PHE A 62 1.58 3.60 -1.92
C PHE A 62 2.01 2.20 -2.34
N VAL A 63 3.30 2.06 -2.62
CA VAL A 63 3.87 0.85 -3.23
C VAL A 63 4.49 -0.06 -2.16
N THR A 64 4.16 -1.35 -2.21
CA THR A 64 4.80 -2.38 -1.37
C THR A 64 5.99 -2.99 -2.12
N PRO A 65 7.24 -2.85 -1.64
CA PRO A 65 8.42 -3.26 -2.41
C PRO A 65 8.62 -4.78 -2.48
N CYS A 66 8.07 -5.56 -1.53
CA CYS A 66 8.17 -7.02 -1.50
C CYS A 66 6.87 -7.64 -0.96
N HIS A 67 5.75 -7.43 -1.63
CA HIS A 67 4.45 -7.91 -1.16
C HIS A 67 4.45 -9.44 -0.91
N MET A 68 4.00 -9.85 0.27
CA MET A 68 3.98 -11.27 0.68
C MET A 68 2.59 -11.78 1.06
N LEU A 69 1.63 -10.90 1.33
CA LEU A 69 0.33 -11.31 1.84
C LEU A 69 -0.43 -12.12 0.79
N LEU A 70 -0.93 -13.28 1.20
CA LEU A 70 -1.94 -14.02 0.45
C LEU A 70 -3.27 -13.94 1.23
N PRO A 71 -4.43 -13.90 0.56
CA PRO A 71 -5.69 -14.12 1.25
C PRO A 71 -5.70 -15.45 2.01
N GLN A 72 -5.95 -15.37 3.32
CA GLN A 72 -6.03 -16.56 4.17
C GLN A 72 -7.40 -17.22 4.02
N ALA A 73 -7.47 -18.53 4.26
CA ALA A 73 -8.75 -19.22 4.32
C ALA A 73 -9.64 -18.63 5.44
N LEU A 74 -10.95 -18.64 5.20
CA LEU A 74 -11.93 -18.11 6.15
C LEU A 74 -11.74 -18.76 7.54
N GLY A 75 -11.66 -17.94 8.57
CA GLY A 75 -11.55 -18.41 9.96
C GLY A 75 -10.13 -18.70 10.46
N VAL A 76 -9.10 -18.75 9.59
CA VAL A 76 -7.69 -18.96 10.03
C VAL A 76 -7.26 -17.91 11.04
N GLU A 77 -7.57 -16.63 10.79
CA GLU A 77 -7.22 -15.55 11.71
C GLU A 77 -7.90 -15.71 13.08
N ARG A 78 -9.19 -16.08 13.09
CA ARG A 78 -9.96 -16.30 14.32
C ARG A 78 -9.40 -17.48 15.10
N LEU A 79 -9.10 -18.58 14.41
CA LEU A 79 -8.50 -19.77 15.03
C LEU A 79 -7.13 -19.45 15.63
N HIS A 80 -6.31 -18.66 14.94
CA HIS A 80 -5.02 -18.23 15.47
C HIS A 80 -5.19 -17.34 16.71
N LYS A 81 -6.11 -16.38 16.71
CA LYS A 81 -6.41 -15.56 17.90
C LYS A 81 -6.84 -16.41 19.10
N ILE A 82 -7.67 -17.43 18.90
CA ILE A 82 -8.07 -18.38 19.96
C ILE A 82 -6.87 -19.18 20.45
N ALA A 83 -6.07 -19.74 19.54
CA ALA A 83 -4.89 -20.52 19.90
C ALA A 83 -3.87 -19.68 20.69
N ARG A 84 -3.65 -18.42 20.31
CA ARG A 84 -2.81 -17.49 21.08
C ARG A 84 -3.35 -17.23 22.49
N SER A 85 -4.67 -17.15 22.67
CA SER A 85 -5.27 -16.99 24.00
C SER A 85 -5.03 -18.19 24.92
N ILE A 86 -4.80 -19.38 24.37
CA ILE A 86 -4.61 -20.63 25.12
C ILE A 86 -3.12 -20.97 25.30
N LEU A 87 -2.35 -20.85 24.21
CA LEU A 87 -0.95 -21.29 24.12
C LEU A 87 0.06 -20.13 24.18
N GLY A 88 -0.41 -18.89 24.25
CA GLY A 88 0.44 -17.70 24.17
C GLY A 88 1.19 -17.61 22.84
N ASN A 89 2.42 -17.09 22.91
CA ASN A 89 3.28 -16.85 21.73
C ASN A 89 3.77 -18.15 21.04
N ILE A 90 3.56 -19.32 21.65
CA ILE A 90 3.90 -20.62 21.03
C ILE A 90 3.01 -20.91 19.82
N ALA A 91 1.80 -20.34 19.78
CA ALA A 91 0.90 -20.50 18.64
C ALA A 91 1.47 -19.89 17.34
N ASP A 92 2.17 -18.76 17.43
CA ASP A 92 2.62 -17.99 16.25
C ASP A 92 3.47 -18.79 15.26
N PRO A 93 4.59 -19.43 15.68
CA PRO A 93 5.40 -20.22 14.76
C PRO A 93 4.65 -21.43 14.21
N ILE A 94 3.73 -22.04 14.97
CA ILE A 94 2.92 -23.18 14.53
C ILE A 94 1.96 -22.72 13.41
N PHE A 95 1.23 -21.63 13.65
CA PHE A 95 0.31 -21.09 12.66
C PHE A 95 1.05 -20.63 11.41
N TYR A 96 2.15 -19.91 11.57
CA TYR A 96 2.99 -19.49 10.46
C TYR A 96 3.49 -20.67 9.62
N ARG A 97 3.89 -21.77 10.26
CA ARG A 97 4.44 -22.93 9.55
C ARG A 97 3.39 -23.76 8.82
N PHE A 98 2.20 -23.93 9.40
CA PHE A 98 1.24 -24.93 8.94
C PHE A 98 -0.05 -24.37 8.33
N PHE A 99 -0.43 -23.13 8.66
CA PHE A 99 -1.75 -22.59 8.32
C PHE A 99 -1.69 -21.29 7.50
N ILE A 100 -0.68 -20.46 7.73
CA ILE A 100 -0.55 -19.19 7.03
C ILE A 100 0.06 -19.42 5.64
N LYS A 101 -0.55 -18.84 4.62
CA LYS A 101 -0.02 -18.81 3.26
C LYS A 101 0.59 -17.44 2.95
N THR A 102 1.76 -17.44 2.32
CA THR A 102 2.41 -16.22 1.84
C THR A 102 2.96 -16.44 0.44
N PHE A 103 3.08 -15.37 -0.33
CA PHE A 103 3.97 -15.40 -1.48
C PHE A 103 5.42 -15.44 -1.03
N GLU A 104 6.27 -16.04 -1.85
CA GLU A 104 7.72 -15.94 -1.66
C GLU A 104 8.14 -14.46 -1.74
N PRO A 105 9.03 -13.95 -0.85
CA PRO A 105 9.43 -12.54 -0.82
C PRO A 105 9.94 -12.00 -2.17
N SER A 106 10.44 -12.89 -3.02
CA SER A 106 10.98 -12.52 -4.32
C SER A 106 9.97 -12.45 -5.46
N LYS A 107 8.73 -12.92 -5.24
CA LYS A 107 7.70 -13.00 -6.29
C LYS A 107 7.33 -11.61 -6.83
N TYR A 108 7.10 -10.66 -5.92
CA TYR A 108 6.73 -9.28 -6.24
C TYR A 108 7.78 -8.27 -5.77
N ASP A 109 9.06 -8.67 -5.81
CA ASP A 109 10.18 -7.80 -5.48
C ASP A 109 10.38 -6.74 -6.57
N ILE A 110 10.18 -5.47 -6.23
CA ILE A 110 10.34 -4.35 -7.18
C ILE A 110 11.75 -4.30 -7.79
N GLU A 111 12.78 -4.82 -7.13
CA GLU A 111 14.14 -4.85 -7.70
C GLU A 111 14.24 -5.75 -8.94
N LYS A 112 13.31 -6.70 -9.09
CA LYS A 112 13.24 -7.63 -10.22
C LYS A 112 12.25 -7.18 -11.30
N SER A 113 11.40 -6.19 -11.00
CA SER A 113 10.25 -5.80 -11.81
C SER A 113 10.52 -4.53 -12.64
N LYS A 114 11.48 -4.62 -13.57
CA LYS A 114 11.94 -3.45 -14.35
C LYS A 114 10.83 -2.70 -15.11
N ALA A 115 9.90 -3.42 -15.71
CA ALA A 115 8.80 -2.82 -16.48
C ALA A 115 7.86 -2.01 -15.58
N PHE A 116 7.50 -2.57 -14.42
CA PHE A 116 6.72 -1.89 -13.39
C PHE A 116 7.42 -0.62 -12.89
N ASN A 117 8.72 -0.70 -12.58
CA ASN A 117 9.48 0.45 -12.10
C ASN A 117 9.54 1.59 -13.12
N LEU A 118 9.80 1.24 -14.39
CA LEU A 118 9.83 2.22 -15.48
C LEU A 118 8.46 2.88 -15.67
N TYR A 119 7.39 2.10 -15.58
CA TYR A 119 6.03 2.61 -15.70
C TYR A 119 5.70 3.60 -14.58
N LEU A 120 6.03 3.28 -13.31
CA LEU A 120 5.84 4.20 -12.18
C LEU A 120 6.69 5.48 -12.34
N ALA A 121 7.94 5.36 -12.76
CA ALA A 121 8.79 6.54 -13.00
C ALA A 121 8.18 7.47 -14.07
N ASN A 122 7.66 6.90 -15.17
CA ASN A 122 6.99 7.67 -16.22
C ASN A 122 5.70 8.33 -15.72
N LEU A 123 4.94 7.69 -14.82
CA LEU A 123 3.75 8.30 -14.20
C LEU A 123 4.13 9.50 -13.32
N VAL A 124 5.22 9.37 -12.54
CA VAL A 124 5.71 10.47 -11.70
C VAL A 124 6.20 11.64 -12.56
N GLU A 125 6.93 11.37 -13.65
CA GLU A 125 7.42 12.40 -14.57
C GLU A 125 6.29 13.24 -15.19
N LYS A 126 5.12 12.63 -15.43
CA LYS A 126 3.91 13.34 -15.91
C LYS A 126 3.33 14.32 -14.87
N GLY A 127 3.75 14.27 -13.61
CA GLY A 127 3.48 15.29 -12.58
C GLY A 127 2.12 15.19 -11.87
N GLN A 128 1.29 14.19 -12.20
CA GLN A 128 -0.02 13.96 -11.55
C GLN A 128 0.00 12.82 -10.53
N VAL A 129 1.10 12.06 -10.48
CA VAL A 129 1.28 10.92 -9.57
C VAL A 129 2.51 11.14 -8.69
N GLU A 130 2.37 10.85 -7.42
CA GLU A 130 3.47 10.65 -6.47
C GLU A 130 3.52 9.18 -6.09
N VAL A 131 4.70 8.71 -5.66
CA VAL A 131 4.86 7.36 -5.11
C VAL A 131 5.30 7.46 -3.66
N GLY A 132 4.57 6.80 -2.77
CA GLY A 132 4.89 6.62 -1.36
C GLY A 132 5.19 5.16 -1.04
N ILE A 133 5.68 4.89 0.17
CA ILE A 133 5.99 3.54 0.64
C ILE A 133 4.78 2.95 1.40
N HIS A 134 4.37 1.74 1.05
CA HIS A 134 3.32 0.98 1.74
C HIS A 134 3.90 -0.19 2.56
N GLY A 135 4.63 0.13 3.63
CA GLY A 135 5.40 -0.87 4.35
C GLY A 135 6.52 -1.50 3.52
N CYS A 136 6.93 -2.72 3.86
CA CYS A 136 7.95 -3.46 3.12
C CYS A 136 7.42 -4.77 2.54
N TYR A 137 6.59 -5.48 3.30
CA TYR A 137 6.11 -6.81 2.93
C TYR A 137 4.58 -6.96 2.96
N HIS A 138 3.86 -5.98 3.52
CA HIS A 138 2.43 -6.05 3.77
C HIS A 138 2.02 -7.28 4.60
N PHE A 139 2.92 -7.75 5.48
CA PHE A 139 2.75 -9.01 6.20
C PHE A 139 3.41 -9.02 7.58
N HIS A 140 2.70 -9.61 8.54
CA HIS A 140 3.16 -10.00 9.86
C HIS A 140 2.69 -11.43 10.19
N ASN A 141 3.48 -12.20 10.94
CA ASN A 141 3.17 -13.59 11.28
C ASN A 141 2.16 -13.74 12.44
N ILE A 142 1.74 -12.62 13.02
CA ILE A 142 0.75 -12.51 14.09
C ILE A 142 -0.48 -11.78 13.54
N PRO A 143 -1.70 -12.27 13.79
CA PRO A 143 -2.92 -11.66 13.30
C PRO A 143 -3.21 -10.30 13.98
N PRO A 144 -3.76 -9.31 13.27
CA PRO A 144 -4.11 -9.32 11.84
C PRO A 144 -2.86 -9.31 10.93
N TYR A 145 -2.78 -10.29 10.02
CA TYR A 145 -1.59 -10.52 9.20
C TYR A 145 -1.21 -9.37 8.26
N PRO A 146 -2.14 -8.55 7.72
CA PRO A 146 -1.78 -7.37 6.94
C PRO A 146 -1.05 -6.29 7.75
N SER A 147 -1.22 -6.26 9.07
CA SER A 147 -0.71 -5.20 9.94
C SER A 147 0.79 -5.35 10.23
N GLU A 148 1.61 -5.10 9.22
CA GLU A 148 3.06 -5.35 9.17
C GLU A 148 3.82 -4.85 10.43
N PHE A 149 3.41 -3.69 10.96
CA PHE A 149 4.10 -2.96 12.02
C PHE A 149 3.51 -3.16 13.41
N LYS A 150 2.37 -3.83 13.55
CA LYS A 150 1.58 -3.84 14.79
C LYS A 150 2.36 -4.31 16.04
N TYR A 151 3.20 -5.32 15.88
CA TYR A 151 3.95 -5.95 16.98
C TYR A 151 5.45 -5.70 16.92
N LEU A 152 5.90 -4.80 16.03
CA LEU A 152 7.31 -4.46 15.92
C LEU A 152 7.66 -3.40 16.96
N ASN A 153 8.82 -3.54 17.58
CA ASN A 153 9.42 -2.41 18.30
C ASN A 153 9.97 -1.36 17.30
N GLU A 154 10.33 -0.18 17.81
CA GLU A 154 10.84 0.92 16.99
C GLU A 154 12.05 0.52 16.14
N HIS A 155 12.98 -0.26 16.71
CA HIS A 155 14.18 -0.69 16.01
C HIS A 155 13.86 -1.61 14.82
N GLU A 156 12.94 -2.55 15.02
CA GLU A 156 12.46 -3.47 13.97
C GLU A 156 11.66 -2.73 12.90
N ALA A 157 10.77 -1.83 13.30
CA ALA A 157 10.01 -0.99 12.38
C ALA A 157 10.95 -0.13 11.51
N LEU A 158 11.92 0.54 12.14
CA LEU A 158 12.93 1.35 11.45
C LEU A 158 13.79 0.51 10.51
N ARG A 159 14.21 -0.68 10.93
CA ARG A 159 14.95 -1.62 10.07
C ARG A 159 14.13 -1.96 8.83
N ARG A 160 12.83 -2.21 8.99
CA ARG A 160 11.93 -2.58 7.91
C ARG A 160 11.71 -1.42 6.92
N ILE A 161 11.49 -0.21 7.43
CA ILE A 161 11.41 1.01 6.61
C ILE A 161 12.72 1.24 5.84
N LYS A 162 13.89 1.05 6.47
CA LYS A 162 15.19 1.18 5.79
C LYS A 162 15.35 0.15 4.66
N ILE A 163 14.88 -1.07 4.85
CA ILE A 163 14.88 -2.09 3.77
C ILE A 163 14.02 -1.60 2.61
N ALA A 164 12.79 -1.16 2.87
CA ALA A 164 11.90 -0.63 1.84
C ALA A 164 12.56 0.53 1.07
N VAL A 165 13.02 1.58 1.78
CA VAL A 165 13.72 2.73 1.17
C VAL A 165 14.89 2.29 0.28
N ASN A 166 15.73 1.36 0.76
CA ASN A 166 16.85 0.87 -0.01
C ASN A 166 16.42 0.13 -1.29
N LYS A 167 15.31 -0.61 -1.24
CA LYS A 167 14.74 -1.28 -2.42
C LYS A 167 14.25 -0.27 -3.46
N PHE A 168 13.53 0.77 -3.05
CA PHE A 168 13.10 1.85 -3.95
C PHE A 168 14.30 2.54 -4.62
N ASN A 169 15.33 2.86 -3.83
CA ASN A 169 16.56 3.46 -4.35
C ASN A 169 17.24 2.57 -5.40
N ARG A 170 17.39 1.27 -5.13
CA ARG A 170 18.01 0.32 -6.06
C ARG A 170 17.15 0.05 -7.31
N ALA A 171 15.83 0.02 -7.13
CA ALA A 171 14.84 -0.10 -8.20
C ALA A 171 14.72 1.18 -9.06
N ARG A 172 15.32 2.30 -8.61
CA ARG A 172 15.27 3.62 -9.25
C ARG A 172 13.85 4.15 -9.45
N ILE A 173 12.96 3.83 -8.53
CA ILE A 173 11.61 4.39 -8.51
C ILE A 173 11.68 5.74 -7.81
N PRO A 174 11.30 6.87 -8.44
CA PRO A 174 11.16 8.15 -7.74
C PRO A 174 10.04 8.05 -6.70
N PHE A 175 10.31 8.47 -5.46
CA PHE A 175 9.32 8.43 -4.38
C PHE A 175 9.45 9.66 -3.47
N VAL A 176 8.34 10.04 -2.85
CA VAL A 176 8.27 11.13 -1.87
C VAL A 176 8.46 10.57 -0.45
N LYS A 177 8.69 11.46 0.53
CA LYS A 177 8.69 11.09 1.97
C LYS A 177 7.26 10.84 2.49
N GLY A 178 6.49 10.02 1.79
CA GLY A 178 5.15 9.59 2.13
C GLY A 178 5.14 8.13 2.53
N PHE A 179 4.35 7.80 3.56
CA PHE A 179 4.26 6.45 4.09
C PHE A 179 2.82 6.15 4.50
N ALA A 180 2.28 5.05 3.99
CA ALA A 180 0.99 4.50 4.41
C ALA A 180 1.25 3.12 5.02
N PRO A 181 1.02 2.90 6.31
CA PRO A 181 1.28 1.61 6.94
C PRO A 181 0.22 0.56 6.56
N PRO A 182 0.63 -0.65 6.14
CA PRO A 182 -0.24 -1.78 5.90
C PRO A 182 -1.16 -2.10 7.08
N GLY A 183 -2.45 -2.29 6.79
CA GLY A 183 -3.45 -2.75 7.75
C GLY A 183 -3.47 -1.95 9.06
N TRP A 184 -3.38 -0.62 8.99
CA TRP A 184 -3.33 0.23 10.18
C TRP A 184 -4.50 -0.06 11.11
N VAL A 185 -4.20 -0.64 12.26
CA VAL A 185 -5.16 -0.80 13.34
C VAL A 185 -4.89 0.28 14.37
N SER A 186 -5.94 0.99 14.78
CA SER A 186 -5.86 1.88 15.93
C SER A 186 -5.42 1.06 17.15
N ILE A 187 -4.31 1.43 17.76
CA ILE A 187 -3.91 0.89 19.05
C ILE A 187 -4.90 1.48 20.05
N GLU A 188 -5.98 0.75 20.36
CA GLU A 188 -6.67 0.98 21.62
C GLU A 188 -5.71 0.46 22.70
N HIS A 189 -5.13 1.38 23.46
CA HIS A 189 -4.44 1.04 24.69
C HIS A 189 -5.46 0.40 25.64
N SER A 190 -5.44 -0.93 25.74
CA SER A 190 -6.08 -1.69 26.81
C SER A 190 -5.10 -1.91 27.94
#